data_AF-A0AB38U2Y8-F1
#
_entry.id   AF-A0AB38U2Y8-F1
#
_cell.length_a   1.000
_cell.length_b   1.000
_cell.length_c   1.000
_cell.angle_alpha   90.00
_cell.angle_beta   90.00
_cell.angle_gamma   90.00
#
_symmetry.space_group_name_H-M   'P 1'
#
loop_
_entity.id
_entity.type
_entity.pdbx_description
1 polymer ?
#
loop_
_entity_poly.entity_id
_entity_poly.type
_entity_poly.pdbx_seq_one_letter_code
_entity_poly.pdbx_strand_id
1 'polypeptide(L)'
;MKCKNSLFFIVTGMLLALTSPVATAWAETPPTMTFSKVEIAYPSDECSFKYSPVDFCDNRHIKEYNSALKNKPANFNSNYILLPIKEWDDEKSLVAIDKRIGIVYPVPIDSYFDTPKKVGTSTRHAKLNFSKESNEVCIYGSILVYRADETGKFCFRLEGNKFVGHHTTYMGHDTL
;
A
#
# COMPACT_ATOMS: atom_id res chain seq x y z
N MET A 1 -38.56 -44.34 58.53
CA MET A 1 -39.67 -45.32 58.43
C MET A 1 -39.73 -45.82 56.99
N LYS A 2 -39.52 -47.13 56.81
CA LYS A 2 -39.80 -48.01 55.65
C LYS A 2 -39.09 -47.81 54.29
N CYS A 3 -38.10 -48.69 54.08
CA CYS A 3 -37.70 -49.27 52.79
C CYS A 3 -38.76 -50.21 52.19
N LYS A 4 -38.79 -50.31 50.85
CA LYS A 4 -39.11 -51.47 49.96
C LYS A 4 -39.42 -50.89 48.56
N ASN A 5 -39.15 -51.50 47.41
CA ASN A 5 -38.44 -52.71 47.01
C ASN A 5 -38.20 -52.60 45.47
N SER A 6 -37.09 -53.16 45.00
CA SER A 6 -36.78 -53.76 43.68
C SER A 6 -37.78 -53.68 42.51
N LEU A 7 -37.29 -53.34 41.30
CA LEU A 7 -37.34 -54.26 40.14
C LEU A 7 -36.45 -53.80 38.96
N PHE A 8 -35.71 -54.77 38.42
CA PHE A 8 -34.90 -54.73 37.19
C PHE A 8 -35.73 -54.45 35.93
N PHE A 9 -35.21 -53.66 34.99
CA PHE A 9 -35.34 -53.91 33.55
C PHE A 9 -34.08 -53.46 32.81
N ILE A 10 -33.38 -54.44 32.24
CA ILE A 10 -32.31 -54.25 31.26
C ILE A 10 -32.99 -53.89 29.94
N VAL A 11 -32.70 -52.72 29.38
CA VAL A 11 -32.97 -52.43 27.97
C VAL A 11 -31.66 -52.02 27.33
N THR A 12 -31.08 -52.99 26.63
CA THR A 12 -29.94 -52.86 25.73
C THR A 12 -30.40 -52.02 24.53
N GLY A 13 -30.14 -50.72 24.56
CA GLY A 13 -30.47 -49.77 23.50
C GLY A 13 -29.28 -49.48 22.60
N MET A 14 -29.35 -50.00 21.37
CA MET A 14 -28.50 -49.77 20.20
C MET A 14 -27.81 -48.38 20.17
N LEU A 15 -26.47 -48.36 20.18
CA LEU A 15 -25.68 -47.20 19.76
C LEU A 15 -25.82 -47.03 18.24
N LEU A 16 -26.64 -46.07 17.80
CA LEU A 16 -26.60 -45.54 16.44
C LEU A 16 -25.48 -44.49 16.37
N ALA A 17 -24.32 -44.90 15.85
CA ALA A 17 -23.25 -43.98 15.49
C ALA A 17 -23.71 -43.11 14.31
N LEU A 18 -24.12 -41.88 14.60
CA LEU A 18 -24.31 -40.84 13.60
C LEU A 18 -22.93 -40.39 13.12
N THR A 19 -22.44 -41.00 12.05
CA THR A 19 -21.27 -40.50 11.33
C THR A 19 -21.71 -39.31 10.49
N SER A 20 -21.69 -38.12 11.08
CA SER A 20 -21.81 -36.87 10.34
C SER A 20 -20.67 -36.80 9.33
N PRO A 21 -20.93 -36.69 8.01
CA PRO A 21 -19.88 -36.34 7.07
C PRO A 21 -19.47 -34.91 7.40
N VAL A 22 -18.26 -34.76 7.95
CA VAL A 22 -17.60 -33.45 8.04
C VAL A 22 -17.39 -33.02 6.60
N ALA A 23 -18.27 -32.14 6.10
CA ALA A 23 -18.05 -31.45 4.85
C ALA A 23 -16.81 -30.57 5.05
N THR A 24 -15.67 -31.05 4.57
CA THR A 24 -14.44 -30.26 4.48
C THR A 24 -14.70 -29.16 3.46
N ALA A 25 -15.21 -28.03 3.92
CA ALA A 25 -15.25 -26.81 3.12
C ALA A 25 -13.78 -26.41 2.87
N TRP A 26 -13.25 -26.74 1.69
CA TRP A 26 -12.02 -26.14 1.21
C TRP A 26 -12.30 -24.65 1.06
N ALA A 27 -11.83 -23.87 2.03
CA ALA A 27 -11.72 -22.43 1.85
C ALA A 27 -10.69 -22.23 0.72
N GLU A 28 -11.17 -21.95 -0.49
CA GLU A 28 -10.31 -21.48 -1.57
C GLU A 28 -9.64 -20.19 -1.09
N THR A 29 -8.32 -20.25 -0.91
CA THR A 29 -7.53 -19.06 -0.60
C THR A 29 -7.78 -18.05 -1.71
N PRO A 30 -8.25 -16.82 -1.39
CA PRO A 30 -8.48 -15.82 -2.42
C PRO A 30 -7.21 -15.65 -3.26
N PRO A 31 -7.31 -15.48 -4.60
CA PRO A 31 -6.16 -15.27 -5.45
C PRO A 31 -5.32 -14.12 -4.90
N THR A 32 -4.02 -14.37 -4.70
CA THR A 32 -3.10 -13.34 -4.21
C THR A 32 -2.97 -12.28 -5.29
N MET A 33 -3.40 -11.05 -4.99
CA MET A 33 -3.25 -9.93 -5.93
C MET A 33 -1.76 -9.70 -6.23
N THR A 34 -1.42 -9.60 -7.51
CA THR A 34 -0.05 -9.32 -8.00
C THR A 34 0.03 -7.94 -8.62
N PHE A 35 1.26 -7.43 -8.75
CA PHE A 35 1.54 -6.23 -9.53
C PHE A 35 1.00 -6.38 -10.97
N SER A 36 0.37 -5.33 -11.49
CA SER A 36 -0.18 -5.29 -12.85
C SER A 36 0.67 -4.39 -13.76
N LYS A 37 0.74 -3.10 -13.45
CA LYS A 37 1.51 -2.08 -14.19
C LYS A 37 1.73 -0.83 -13.34
N VAL A 38 2.69 -0.02 -13.75
CA VAL A 38 2.79 1.38 -13.33
C VAL A 38 1.98 2.24 -14.30
N GLU A 39 1.24 3.22 -13.79
CA GLU A 39 0.51 4.20 -14.60
C GLU A 39 0.93 5.61 -14.21
N ILE A 40 1.51 6.33 -15.16
CA ILE A 40 1.95 7.72 -15.02
C ILE A 40 1.09 8.57 -15.95
N ALA A 41 0.26 9.45 -15.37
CA ALA A 41 -0.64 10.31 -16.13
C ALA A 41 0.00 11.61 -16.64
N TYR A 42 1.27 11.82 -16.34
CA TYR A 42 2.07 12.98 -16.70
C TYR A 42 3.10 12.61 -17.78
N PRO A 43 3.79 13.58 -18.43
CA PRO A 43 4.84 13.25 -19.39
C PRO A 43 5.83 12.24 -18.79
N SER A 44 6.01 11.12 -19.49
CA SER A 44 6.80 9.97 -19.02
C SER A 44 7.60 9.35 -20.16
N ASP A 45 8.72 8.74 -19.78
CA ASP A 45 9.50 7.83 -20.61
C ASP A 45 9.27 6.43 -20.04
N GLU A 46 8.36 5.66 -20.64
CA GLU A 46 7.89 4.35 -20.14
C GLU A 46 7.39 4.41 -18.68
N CYS A 47 8.19 3.91 -17.73
CA CYS A 47 7.87 3.85 -16.30
C CYS A 47 8.62 4.90 -15.46
N SER A 48 9.10 5.97 -16.08
CA SER A 48 9.73 7.12 -15.41
C SER A 48 8.99 8.39 -15.77
N PHE A 49 8.85 9.35 -14.85
CA PHE A 49 8.49 10.72 -15.25
C PHE A 49 9.56 11.23 -16.22
N LYS A 50 9.16 12.05 -17.19
CA LYS A 50 10.10 12.58 -18.19
C LYS A 50 11.26 13.28 -17.47
N TYR A 51 12.49 12.86 -17.79
CA TYR A 51 13.74 13.30 -17.16
C TYR A 51 14.01 12.85 -15.71
N SER A 52 13.09 12.12 -15.08
CA SER A 52 13.34 11.53 -13.78
C SER A 52 14.32 10.37 -13.90
N PRO A 53 15.28 10.23 -12.97
CA PRO A 53 16.16 9.08 -12.91
C PRO A 53 15.50 7.84 -12.27
N VAL A 54 14.26 7.94 -11.77
CA VAL A 54 13.57 6.83 -11.08
C VAL A 54 12.81 6.00 -12.10
N ASP A 55 13.22 4.74 -12.28
CA ASP A 55 12.48 3.73 -13.02
C ASP A 55 11.56 2.94 -12.08
N PHE A 56 10.27 3.26 -12.09
CA PHE A 56 9.26 2.61 -11.25
C PHE A 56 8.94 1.18 -11.70
N CYS A 57 9.43 0.73 -12.86
CA CYS A 57 9.28 -0.65 -13.34
C CYS A 57 10.54 -1.50 -13.18
N ASP A 58 11.60 -0.98 -12.53
CA ASP A 58 12.77 -1.78 -12.26
C ASP A 58 12.44 -3.00 -11.37
N ASN A 59 13.30 -4.02 -11.42
CA ASN A 59 13.08 -5.26 -10.67
C ASN A 59 13.03 -5.05 -9.14
N ARG A 60 13.60 -3.96 -8.62
CA ARG A 60 13.58 -3.65 -7.19
C ARG A 60 12.19 -3.12 -6.80
N HIS A 61 11.66 -2.17 -7.55
CA HIS A 61 10.31 -1.63 -7.36
C HIS A 61 9.24 -2.72 -7.47
N ILE A 62 9.30 -3.56 -8.52
CA ILE A 62 8.34 -4.65 -8.72
C ILE A 62 8.35 -5.63 -7.53
N LYS A 63 9.52 -5.90 -6.93
CA LYS A 63 9.61 -6.74 -5.72
C LYS A 63 8.93 -6.07 -4.52
N GLU A 64 9.13 -4.77 -4.32
CA GLU A 64 8.47 -4.01 -3.25
C GLU A 64 6.95 -3.98 -3.42
N TYR A 65 6.46 -3.79 -4.65
CA TYR A 65 5.02 -3.82 -4.96
C TYR A 65 4.38 -5.16 -4.63
N ASN A 66 4.98 -6.25 -5.12
CA ASN A 66 4.46 -7.60 -4.86
C ASN A 66 4.52 -7.96 -3.38
N SER A 67 5.59 -7.57 -2.68
CA SER A 67 5.69 -7.73 -1.22
C SER A 67 4.60 -6.95 -0.49
N ALA A 68 4.34 -5.69 -0.88
CA ALA A 68 3.30 -4.86 -0.29
C ALA A 68 1.90 -5.42 -0.55
N LEU A 69 1.59 -5.83 -1.79
CA LEU A 69 0.30 -6.42 -2.15
C LEU A 69 0.00 -7.67 -1.32
N LYS A 70 1.00 -8.53 -1.12
CA LYS A 70 0.90 -9.75 -0.31
C LYS A 70 0.76 -9.48 1.18
N ASN A 71 1.56 -8.54 1.72
CA ASN A 71 1.79 -8.47 3.17
C ASN A 71 1.20 -7.24 3.86
N LYS A 72 0.85 -6.16 3.13
CA LYS A 72 0.39 -4.90 3.73
C LYS A 72 -1.12 -4.71 3.57
N PRO A 73 -1.85 -4.29 4.62
CA PRO A 73 -3.23 -3.84 4.48
C PRO A 73 -3.28 -2.50 3.72
N ALA A 74 -4.45 -2.18 3.15
CA ALA A 74 -4.69 -0.84 2.61
C ALA A 74 -4.63 0.19 3.76
N ASN A 75 -3.88 1.28 3.52
CA ASN A 75 -3.58 2.33 4.50
C ASN A 75 -3.82 3.75 3.94
N PHE A 76 -4.31 3.85 2.71
CA PHE A 76 -4.53 5.11 1.99
C PHE A 76 -5.75 5.01 1.09
N ASN A 77 -6.54 6.09 0.98
CA ASN A 77 -7.66 6.20 0.05
C ASN A 77 -8.57 4.95 -0.03
N SER A 78 -8.98 4.43 1.13
CA SER A 78 -9.74 3.20 1.32
C SER A 78 -9.01 1.91 0.94
N ASN A 79 -8.76 1.71 -0.36
CA ASN A 79 -8.28 0.45 -0.94
C ASN A 79 -6.83 0.51 -1.44
N TYR A 80 -6.13 1.61 -1.20
CA TYR A 80 -4.77 1.80 -1.68
C TYR A 80 -3.75 1.53 -0.58
N ILE A 81 -2.57 1.10 -1.00
CA ILE A 81 -1.37 1.07 -0.16
C ILE A 81 -0.52 2.26 -0.59
N LEU A 82 -0.36 3.25 0.28
CA LEU A 82 0.69 4.25 0.11
C LEU A 82 2.01 3.65 0.60
N LEU A 83 2.96 3.53 -0.32
CA LEU A 83 4.21 2.80 -0.13
C LEU A 83 5.42 3.69 -0.39
N PRO A 84 6.18 4.03 0.66
CA PRO A 84 7.54 4.53 0.51
C PRO A 84 8.47 3.44 -0.02
N ILE A 85 9.31 3.77 -0.99
CA ILE A 85 10.31 2.86 -1.56
C ILE A 85 11.67 3.52 -1.46
N LYS A 86 12.66 2.81 -0.94
CA LYS A 86 14.03 3.32 -0.81
C LYS A 86 14.68 3.41 -2.19
N GLU A 87 15.16 4.59 -2.58
CA GLU A 87 15.89 4.81 -3.84
C GLU A 87 17.41 4.80 -3.60
N TRP A 88 17.96 5.94 -3.16
CA TRP A 88 19.35 6.13 -2.77
C TRP A 88 19.45 6.27 -1.24
N ASP A 89 20.64 6.58 -0.72
CA ASP A 89 20.99 6.84 0.69
C ASP A 89 19.82 6.76 1.71
N ASP A 90 19.30 7.91 2.14
CA ASP A 90 18.11 8.07 2.98
C ASP A 90 16.88 8.51 2.16
N GLU A 91 17.01 8.61 0.84
CA GLU A 91 15.97 9.08 -0.07
C GLU A 91 14.94 7.99 -0.39
N LYS A 92 13.67 8.38 -0.49
CA LYS A 92 12.56 7.47 -0.81
C LYS A 92 11.65 8.06 -1.88
N SER A 93 11.30 7.27 -2.87
CA SER A 93 10.16 7.57 -3.74
C SER A 93 8.86 7.19 -3.03
N LEU A 94 7.72 7.63 -3.58
CA LEU A 94 6.41 7.38 -2.99
C LEU A 94 5.41 7.00 -4.06
N VAL A 95 4.69 5.89 -3.84
CA VAL A 95 3.64 5.42 -4.75
C VAL A 95 2.36 5.09 -4.00
N ALA A 96 1.21 5.16 -4.68
CA ALA A 96 -0.03 4.52 -4.25
C ALA A 96 -0.31 3.29 -5.10
N ILE A 97 -0.59 2.16 -4.46
CA ILE A 97 -0.91 0.88 -5.13
C ILE A 97 -2.39 0.59 -4.92
N ASP A 98 -3.18 0.47 -5.97
CA ASP A 98 -4.57 -0.01 -5.85
C ASP A 98 -4.55 -1.51 -5.54
N LYS A 99 -4.89 -1.88 -4.30
CA LYS A 99 -4.83 -3.28 -3.84
C LYS A 99 -5.85 -4.18 -4.54
N ARG A 100 -6.84 -3.63 -5.24
CA ARG A 100 -7.88 -4.40 -5.93
C ARG A 100 -7.44 -4.89 -7.30
N ILE A 101 -6.54 -4.15 -7.96
CA ILE A 101 -6.16 -4.37 -9.36
C ILE A 101 -4.64 -4.39 -9.59
N GLY A 102 -3.84 -4.07 -8.58
CA GLY A 102 -2.38 -4.12 -8.65
C GLY A 102 -1.74 -3.01 -9.50
N ILE A 103 -2.47 -1.95 -9.84
CA ILE A 103 -1.93 -0.77 -10.54
C ILE A 103 -1.23 0.14 -9.55
N VAL A 104 -0.06 0.65 -9.93
CA VAL A 104 0.78 1.56 -9.16
C VAL A 104 0.75 2.96 -9.76
N TYR A 105 0.51 3.97 -8.93
CA TYR A 105 0.48 5.39 -9.28
C TYR A 105 1.60 6.11 -8.53
N PRO A 106 2.67 6.55 -9.19
CA PRO A 106 3.74 7.30 -8.54
C PRO A 106 3.31 8.74 -8.19
N VAL A 107 3.78 9.24 -7.04
CA VAL A 107 3.72 10.67 -6.71
C VAL A 107 4.74 11.40 -7.59
N PRO A 108 4.42 12.59 -8.18
CA PRO A 108 5.25 13.26 -9.17
C PRO A 108 6.48 13.98 -8.55
N ILE A 109 7.35 13.20 -7.91
CA ILE A 109 8.64 13.57 -7.34
C ILE A 109 9.65 12.47 -7.66
N ASP A 110 10.95 12.79 -7.62
CA ASP A 110 11.99 11.74 -7.67
C ASP A 110 12.04 11.03 -6.31
N SER A 111 12.16 11.82 -5.26
CA SER A 111 12.29 11.31 -3.90
C SER A 111 11.91 12.36 -2.87
N TYR A 112 11.76 11.91 -1.63
CA TYR A 112 11.74 12.74 -0.44
C TYR A 112 12.77 12.19 0.56
N PHE A 113 13.35 13.04 1.40
CA PHE A 113 14.46 12.64 2.27
C PHE A 113 14.50 13.38 3.61
N ASP A 114 15.13 12.72 4.58
CA ASP A 114 15.10 13.05 6.01
C ASP A 114 16.04 14.20 6.39
N THR A 115 17.10 14.43 5.62
CA THR A 115 18.16 15.38 5.97
C THR A 115 18.31 16.47 4.90
N PRO A 116 18.15 17.76 5.26
CA PRO A 116 18.50 18.83 4.32
C PRO A 116 19.95 18.67 3.87
N LYS A 117 20.23 18.76 2.56
CA LYS A 117 21.61 18.66 2.04
C LYS A 117 22.54 19.80 2.53
N LYS A 118 22.00 20.79 3.26
CA LYS A 118 22.73 21.89 3.89
C LYS A 118 23.09 21.60 5.35
N VAL A 119 24.39 21.71 5.65
CA VAL A 119 24.97 21.59 7.00
C VAL A 119 24.38 22.68 7.91
N GLY A 120 23.87 22.29 9.09
CA GLY A 120 23.46 23.22 10.16
C GLY A 120 21.96 23.27 10.49
N THR A 121 21.11 22.58 9.73
CA THR A 121 19.67 22.45 10.02
C THR A 121 19.36 21.19 10.82
N SER A 122 18.57 21.34 11.91
CA SER A 122 18.20 20.25 12.80
C SER A 122 17.59 19.07 12.03
N THR A 123 18.05 17.86 12.34
CA THR A 123 17.55 16.55 11.89
C THR A 123 16.04 16.42 12.12
N ARG A 124 15.22 16.84 11.16
CA ARG A 124 13.80 16.57 11.16
C ARG A 124 13.52 15.59 10.03
N HIS A 125 13.38 14.32 10.40
CA HIS A 125 12.99 13.24 9.51
C HIS A 125 11.79 13.64 8.64
N ALA A 126 11.81 13.24 7.38
CA ALA A 126 10.69 13.47 6.51
C ALA A 126 9.48 12.70 7.05
N LYS A 127 8.43 13.44 7.37
CA LYS A 127 7.20 12.89 7.94
C LYS A 127 6.14 12.85 6.87
N LEU A 128 5.55 11.67 6.68
CA LEU A 128 4.33 11.54 5.89
C LEU A 128 3.11 11.70 6.80
N ASN A 129 2.14 12.49 6.36
CA ASN A 129 0.81 12.54 6.95
C ASN A 129 -0.21 12.07 5.91
N PHE A 130 -0.83 10.94 6.15
CA PHE A 130 -1.86 10.33 5.32
C PHE A 130 -2.71 9.41 6.20
N SER A 131 -3.86 9.00 5.69
CA SER A 131 -4.73 8.05 6.38
C SER A 131 -5.47 7.18 5.38
N LYS A 132 -6.08 6.10 5.89
CA LYS A 132 -6.93 5.23 5.09
C LYS A 132 -8.19 5.94 4.61
N GLU A 133 -8.67 6.95 5.34
CA GLU A 133 -9.91 7.67 5.06
C GLU A 133 -9.72 8.88 4.14
N SER A 134 -8.46 9.26 3.85
CA SER A 134 -8.11 10.39 3.00
C SER A 134 -7.45 9.91 1.71
N ASN A 135 -7.71 10.63 0.61
CA ASN A 135 -6.96 10.49 -0.64
C ASN A 135 -5.81 11.49 -0.75
N GLU A 136 -5.48 12.21 0.31
CA GLU A 136 -4.36 13.15 0.37
C GLU A 136 -3.21 12.60 1.23
N VAL A 137 -1.99 12.77 0.73
CA VAL A 137 -0.74 12.62 1.48
C VAL A 137 0.00 13.94 1.50
N CYS A 138 0.49 14.34 2.68
CA CYS A 138 1.42 15.45 2.82
C CYS A 138 2.80 14.96 3.26
N ILE A 139 3.83 15.41 2.55
CA ILE A 139 5.24 15.24 2.88
C ILE A 139 5.71 16.48 3.61
N TYR A 140 6.22 16.31 4.84
CA TYR A 140 6.86 17.37 5.63
C TYR A 140 8.36 17.08 5.65
N GLY A 141 9.15 17.87 4.94
CA GLY A 141 10.58 17.60 4.75
C GLY A 141 11.07 18.20 3.44
N SER A 142 12.07 17.56 2.84
CA SER A 142 12.56 17.92 1.51
C SER A 142 12.07 16.93 0.45
N ILE A 143 11.73 17.45 -0.72
CA ILE A 143 11.50 16.67 -1.94
C ILE A 143 12.57 17.01 -2.97
N LEU A 144 12.95 16.02 -3.79
CA LEU A 144 13.74 16.20 -5.00
C LEU A 144 12.80 16.08 -6.20
N VAL A 145 12.81 17.08 -7.06
CA VAL A 145 12.09 17.08 -8.34
C VAL A 145 13.04 17.63 -9.39
N TYR A 146 13.41 16.80 -10.35
CA TYR A 146 14.19 17.21 -11.52
C TYR A 146 15.41 18.09 -11.15
N ARG A 147 16.41 17.47 -10.52
CA ARG A 147 17.68 18.11 -10.13
C ARG A 147 17.56 19.30 -9.16
N ALA A 148 16.36 19.63 -8.66
CA ALA A 148 16.13 20.68 -7.69
C ALA A 148 15.46 20.12 -6.43
N ASP A 149 15.97 20.50 -5.27
CA ASP A 149 15.36 20.18 -3.98
C ASP A 149 14.62 21.37 -3.38
N GLU A 150 13.46 21.08 -2.78
CA GLU A 150 12.65 22.05 -2.05
C GLU A 150 12.32 21.50 -0.66
N THR A 151 12.35 22.36 0.36
CA THR A 151 11.96 22.00 1.74
C THR A 151 10.66 22.69 2.13
N GLY A 152 9.70 21.93 2.66
CA GLY A 152 8.41 22.49 3.05
C GLY A 152 7.38 21.43 3.42
N LYS A 153 6.12 21.79 3.16
CA LYS A 153 4.95 20.91 3.26
C LYS A 153 4.38 20.76 1.85
N PHE A 154 4.43 19.54 1.32
CA PHE A 154 4.00 19.22 -0.05
C PHE A 154 2.85 18.23 0.02
N CYS A 155 1.65 18.65 -0.39
CA CYS A 155 0.45 17.81 -0.32
C CYS A 155 -0.02 17.38 -1.70
N PHE A 156 -0.25 16.10 -1.86
CA PHE A 156 -0.69 15.46 -3.09
C PHE A 156 -1.95 14.66 -2.83
N ARG A 157 -2.93 14.80 -3.72
CA ARG A 157 -4.22 14.12 -3.65
C ARG A 157 -4.41 13.20 -4.83
N LEU A 158 -4.72 11.94 -4.59
CA LEU A 158 -4.99 10.97 -5.65
C LEU A 158 -6.40 11.18 -6.19
N GLU A 159 -6.50 11.60 -7.45
CA GLU A 159 -7.75 11.77 -8.20
C GLU A 159 -7.72 10.91 -9.47
N GLY A 160 -8.63 9.97 -9.58
CA GLY A 160 -8.63 9.01 -10.69
C GLY A 160 -7.33 8.21 -10.71
N ASN A 161 -6.53 8.42 -11.75
CA ASN A 161 -5.26 7.74 -11.99
C ASN A 161 -4.01 8.62 -11.74
N LYS A 162 -4.16 9.79 -11.08
CA LYS A 162 -3.04 10.72 -10.89
C LYS A 162 -3.08 11.47 -9.57
N PHE A 163 -1.90 11.87 -9.11
CA PHE A 163 -1.77 12.81 -7.99
C PHE A 163 -1.85 14.25 -8.49
N VAL A 164 -2.70 15.07 -7.86
CA VAL A 164 -2.82 16.52 -8.04
C VAL A 164 -2.46 17.25 -6.75
N GLY A 165 -2.47 18.58 -6.71
CA GLY A 165 -2.21 19.37 -5.50
C GLY A 165 -0.95 20.21 -5.64
N HIS A 166 0.06 19.97 -4.81
CA HIS A 166 1.36 20.62 -4.96
C HIS A 166 1.92 20.36 -6.36
N HIS A 167 2.14 21.45 -7.10
CA HIS A 167 2.58 21.40 -8.49
C HIS A 167 4.09 21.15 -8.55
N THR A 168 4.49 20.21 -9.40
CA THR A 168 5.91 19.89 -9.65
C THR A 168 6.19 19.98 -11.15
N THR A 169 7.47 20.14 -11.51
CA THR A 169 7.90 20.21 -12.92
C THR A 169 7.44 19.02 -13.75
N TYR A 170 7.25 17.84 -13.14
CA TYR A 170 6.74 16.65 -13.84
C TYR A 170 5.29 16.76 -14.26
N MET A 171 4.48 17.61 -13.62
CA MET A 171 3.06 17.72 -13.91
C MET A 171 2.76 18.53 -15.19
N GLY A 172 3.78 19.15 -15.79
CA GLY A 172 3.65 20.03 -16.96
C GLY A 172 3.03 21.39 -16.59
N HIS A 173 2.94 22.30 -17.57
CA HIS A 173 2.14 23.51 -17.38
C HIS A 173 0.65 23.16 -17.54
N ASP A 174 -0.17 23.53 -16.55
CA ASP A 174 -1.61 23.47 -16.68
C ASP A 174 -2.02 24.28 -17.90
N THR A 175 -2.30 23.60 -19.02
CA THR A 175 -3.01 24.22 -20.13
C THR A 175 -4.48 24.21 -19.74
N LEU A 176 -4.86 25.25 -18.98
CA LEU A 176 -6.27 25.66 -18.85
C LEU A 176 -6.81 26.07 -20.22
#